data_AF-A0A2N2BEW5-F1
#
_entry.id   AF-A0A2N2BEW5-F1
#
_cell.length_a   1.000
_cell.length_b   1.000
_cell.length_c   1.000
_cell.angle_alpha   90.00
_cell.angle_beta   90.00
_cell.angle_gamma   90.00
#
_symmetry.space_group_name_H-M   'P 1'
#
loop_
_entity.id
_entity.type
_entity.pdbx_description
1 polymer ?
#
loop_
_entity_poly.entity_id
_entity_poly.type
_entity_poly.pdbx_seq_one_letter_code
_entity_poly.pdbx_strand_id
1 'polypeptide(L)'
;MNLIKYAILFIIITLPFYMIHNFNTHRLVQRERLKNQYERVISSAIEDGTYALKTYSKRSFDEERRKHIGIETEEVIEAFLKTYHYGFKAFGDTAKHQFNQYIVAIVIIGYDGYYLYGTKQVADYTGLVSYRPVLSEKKPYIYEDSEYAMKMTLDDFVEVVDMRTWEVEKGNFASIVHKPLGMNEVNFEQIRKRTIITSVEAGLRDAVISHNQWAKQQGMLYEFIVPVAENDPWSRTIDDIGLMVCVQGAPLGYGAFLDFFSFHQSNVLKIQPVKGYEDMADGSFYYCDHRCTHEQTDNLTQVFATKEAAAREGFWPCHYLK
;
A
#
# COMPACT_ATOMS: atom_id res chain seq x y z
N MET A 1 60.31 36.16 16.43
CA MET A 1 59.26 37.07 15.90
C MET A 1 58.54 36.52 14.66
N ASN A 2 59.21 35.80 13.74
CA ASN A 2 58.55 35.23 12.55
C ASN A 2 57.59 34.06 12.84
N LEU A 3 57.88 33.23 13.85
CA LEU A 3 57.02 32.09 14.22
C LEU A 3 55.61 32.51 14.67
N ILE A 4 55.52 33.60 15.45
CA ILE A 4 54.24 34.16 15.92
C ILE A 4 53.41 34.69 14.73
N LYS A 5 54.06 35.31 13.73
CA LYS A 5 53.37 35.79 12.52
C LYS A 5 52.79 34.64 11.71
N TYR A 6 53.53 33.54 11.55
CA TYR A 6 53.03 32.34 10.86
C TYR A 6 51.90 31.64 11.63
N ALA A 7 51.96 31.61 12.97
CA ALA A 7 50.89 31.06 13.80
C ALA A 7 49.60 31.89 13.70
N ILE A 8 49.70 33.21 13.72
CA ILE A 8 48.54 34.11 13.55
C ILE A 8 47.92 33.92 12.15
N LEU A 9 48.74 33.86 11.10
CA LEU A 9 48.28 33.61 9.74
C LEU A 9 47.54 32.26 9.64
N PHE A 10 48.08 31.20 10.26
CA PHE A 10 47.45 29.89 10.30
C PHE A 10 46.09 29.92 10.99
N ILE A 11 45.96 30.60 12.13
CA ILE A 11 44.68 30.73 12.84
C ILE A 11 43.66 31.52 12.00
N ILE A 12 44.07 32.63 11.38
CA ILE A 12 43.19 33.45 10.53
C ILE A 12 42.66 32.64 9.35
N ILE A 13 43.47 31.74 8.78
CA ILE A 13 43.03 30.88 7.68
C ILE A 13 42.17 29.73 8.20
N THR A 14 42.60 29.00 9.23
CA THR A 14 41.94 27.75 9.65
C THR A 14 40.66 27.96 10.45
N LEU A 15 40.56 29.04 11.23
CA LEU A 15 39.40 29.31 12.08
C LEU A 15 38.10 29.51 11.27
N PRO A 16 38.06 30.31 10.17
CA PRO A 16 36.89 30.39 9.31
C PRO A 16 36.47 29.04 8.71
N PHE A 17 37.43 28.22 8.25
CA PHE A 17 37.10 26.88 7.72
C PHE A 17 36.50 25.97 8.79
N TYR A 18 37.06 25.99 10.00
CA TYR A 18 36.53 25.23 11.13
C TYR A 18 35.11 25.69 11.49
N MET A 19 34.86 26.99 11.54
CA MET A 19 33.53 27.53 11.80
C MET A 19 32.52 27.12 10.73
N ILE A 20 32.84 27.27 9.44
CA ILE A 20 31.97 26.85 8.33
C ILE A 20 31.66 25.36 8.42
N HIS A 21 32.68 24.54 8.69
CA HIS A 21 32.50 23.10 8.86
C HIS A 21 31.54 22.80 10.03
N ASN A 22 31.76 23.40 11.20
CA ASN A 22 30.93 23.17 12.38
C ASN A 22 29.49 23.65 12.19
N PHE A 23 29.28 24.77 11.49
CA PHE A 23 27.94 25.21 11.12
C PHE A 23 27.24 24.19 10.21
N ASN A 24 27.93 23.70 9.19
CA ASN A 24 27.36 22.72 8.26
C ASN A 24 27.05 21.40 8.95
N THR A 25 27.92 20.91 9.85
CA THR A 25 27.65 19.67 10.61
C THR A 25 26.45 19.84 11.52
N HIS A 26 26.32 20.96 12.24
CA HIS A 26 25.13 21.23 13.05
C HIS A 26 23.85 21.29 12.20
N ARG A 27 23.88 21.93 11.03
CA ARG A 27 22.74 21.98 10.09
C ARG A 27 22.34 20.59 9.61
N LEU A 28 23.32 19.75 9.26
CA LEU A 28 23.10 18.37 8.83
C LEU A 28 22.46 17.52 9.94
N VAL A 29 22.98 17.63 11.17
CA VAL A 29 22.43 16.88 12.33
C VAL A 29 21.00 17.32 12.66
N GLN A 30 20.71 18.62 12.61
CA GLN A 30 19.34 19.13 12.83
C GLN A 30 18.37 18.63 11.75
N ARG A 31 18.78 18.68 10.47
CA ARG A 31 17.99 18.17 9.34
C ARG A 31 17.68 16.69 9.51
N GLU A 32 18.69 15.89 9.86
CA GLU A 32 18.55 14.45 10.04
C GLU A 32 17.62 14.11 11.22
N ARG A 33 17.73 14.85 12.33
CA ARG A 33 16.81 14.68 13.47
C ARG A 33 15.36 14.98 13.10
N LEU A 34 15.11 16.05 12.34
CA LEU A 34 13.77 16.44 11.91
C LEU A 34 13.21 15.43 10.91
N LYS A 35 14.02 14.97 9.96
CA LYS A 35 13.67 13.88 9.03
C LYS A 35 13.21 12.64 9.80
N ASN A 36 14.05 12.13 10.70
CA ASN A 36 13.73 10.96 11.53
C ASN A 36 12.50 11.15 12.42
N GLN A 37 12.18 12.40 12.82
CA GLN A 37 10.94 12.68 13.53
C GLN A 37 9.72 12.56 12.60
N TYR A 38 9.78 13.13 11.40
CA TYR A 38 8.71 13.04 10.42
C TYR A 38 8.46 11.59 10.00
N GLU A 39 9.52 10.87 9.64
CA GLU A 39 9.43 9.48 9.21
C GLU A 39 8.83 8.59 10.30
N ARG A 40 9.21 8.78 11.57
CA ARG A 40 8.60 8.03 12.68
C ARG A 40 7.10 8.26 12.81
N VAL A 41 6.65 9.52 12.71
CA VAL A 41 5.22 9.84 12.76
C VAL A 41 4.47 9.18 11.59
N ILE A 42 5.02 9.28 10.38
CA ILE A 42 4.40 8.72 9.19
C ILE A 42 4.37 7.19 9.28
N SER A 43 5.47 6.55 9.68
CA SER A 43 5.53 5.09 9.85
C SER A 43 4.51 4.60 10.88
N SER A 44 4.39 5.24 12.04
CA SER A 44 3.35 4.87 13.02
C SER A 44 1.93 5.05 12.47
N ALA A 45 1.69 6.08 11.66
CA ALA A 45 0.40 6.24 10.99
C ALA A 45 0.14 5.13 9.96
N ILE A 46 1.16 4.70 9.21
CA ILE A 46 1.06 3.57 8.29
C ILE A 46 0.77 2.27 9.04
N GLU A 47 1.42 2.04 10.18
CA GLU A 47 1.18 0.87 11.04
C GLU A 47 -0.28 0.81 11.50
N ASP A 48 -0.82 1.92 12.01
CA ASP A 48 -2.21 2.00 12.44
C ASP A 48 -3.20 1.85 11.28
N GLY A 49 -2.92 2.46 10.13
CA GLY A 49 -3.72 2.29 8.91
C GLY A 49 -3.68 0.84 8.41
N THR A 50 -2.52 0.19 8.46
CA THR A 50 -2.36 -1.23 8.08
C THR A 50 -3.07 -2.16 9.07
N TYR A 51 -3.06 -1.82 10.36
CA TYR A 51 -3.83 -2.53 11.38
C TYR A 51 -5.34 -2.39 11.15
N ALA A 52 -5.82 -1.20 10.82
CA ALA A 52 -7.20 -0.98 10.42
C ALA A 52 -7.55 -1.77 9.16
N LEU A 53 -6.67 -1.79 8.15
CA LEU A 53 -6.84 -2.58 6.93
C LEU A 53 -7.01 -4.07 7.27
N LYS A 54 -6.19 -4.60 8.17
CA LYS A 54 -6.33 -5.98 8.65
C LYS A 54 -7.66 -6.21 9.36
N THR A 55 -8.05 -5.29 10.23
CA THR A 55 -9.23 -5.40 11.10
C THR A 55 -10.54 -5.29 10.33
N TYR A 56 -10.61 -4.39 9.35
CA TYR A 56 -11.81 -4.07 8.57
C TYR A 56 -11.82 -4.72 7.18
N SER A 57 -10.85 -5.61 6.91
CA SER A 57 -10.93 -6.49 5.73
C SER A 57 -11.85 -7.68 6.03
N LYS A 58 -12.96 -7.79 5.30
CA LYS A 58 -13.89 -8.92 5.41
C LYS A 58 -13.64 -9.86 4.24
N ARG A 59 -13.24 -11.10 4.57
CA ARG A 59 -13.20 -12.20 3.62
C ARG A 59 -14.61 -12.77 3.48
N SER A 60 -15.15 -12.70 2.28
CA SER A 60 -16.38 -13.40 1.92
C SER A 60 -16.10 -14.34 0.75
N PHE A 61 -16.95 -15.36 0.63
CA PHE A 61 -17.00 -16.20 -0.56
C PHE A 61 -18.35 -15.95 -1.22
N ASP A 62 -18.33 -15.77 -2.53
CA ASP A 62 -19.55 -15.71 -3.32
C ASP A 62 -20.20 -17.10 -3.45
N GLU A 63 -21.43 -17.18 -3.98
CA GLU A 63 -22.17 -18.43 -4.22
C GLU A 63 -21.37 -19.44 -5.07
N GLU A 64 -20.50 -18.93 -5.95
CA GLU A 64 -19.56 -19.70 -6.78
C GLU A 64 -18.20 -19.99 -6.06
N ARG A 65 -18.13 -19.84 -4.74
CA ARG A 65 -16.90 -19.96 -3.91
C ARG A 65 -15.77 -19.00 -4.31
N ARG A 66 -16.11 -17.88 -4.96
CA ARG A 66 -15.14 -16.83 -5.33
C ARG A 66 -14.67 -16.08 -4.10
N LYS A 67 -13.36 -16.01 -3.88
CA LYS A 67 -12.78 -15.23 -2.79
C LYS A 67 -13.02 -13.76 -3.05
N HIS A 68 -13.62 -13.07 -2.10
CA HIS A 68 -13.81 -11.63 -2.11
C HIS A 68 -13.24 -11.06 -0.82
N ILE A 69 -12.49 -9.96 -0.94
CA ILE A 69 -12.00 -9.21 0.21
C ILE A 69 -12.54 -7.79 0.10
N GLY A 70 -13.63 -7.54 0.82
CA GLY A 70 -14.15 -6.21 1.02
C GLY A 70 -13.26 -5.45 1.99
N ILE A 71 -12.90 -4.22 1.66
CA ILE A 71 -12.10 -3.34 2.51
C ILE A 71 -12.95 -2.12 2.81
N GLU A 72 -13.19 -1.83 4.08
CA GLU A 72 -13.80 -0.56 4.52
C GLU A 72 -12.72 0.53 4.43
N THR A 73 -12.58 1.15 3.26
CA THR A 73 -11.48 2.05 2.91
C THR A 73 -11.44 3.33 3.74
N GLU A 74 -12.59 3.82 4.15
CA GLU A 74 -12.78 5.02 4.96
C GLU A 74 -12.15 4.84 6.35
N GLU A 75 -12.37 3.69 6.99
CA GLU A 75 -11.80 3.35 8.30
C GLU A 75 -10.26 3.27 8.25
N VAL A 76 -9.71 2.74 7.15
CA VAL A 76 -8.26 2.67 6.93
C VAL A 76 -7.65 4.07 6.83
N ILE A 77 -8.29 4.95 6.05
CA ILE A 77 -7.83 6.34 5.88
C ILE A 77 -8.00 7.13 7.17
N GLU A 78 -9.12 6.96 7.89
CA GLU A 78 -9.35 7.62 9.16
C GLU A 78 -8.32 7.22 10.21
N ALA A 79 -8.04 5.92 10.35
CA ALA A 79 -7.02 5.42 11.27
C ALA A 79 -5.64 6.02 10.97
N PHE A 80 -5.23 6.02 9.69
CA PHE A 80 -3.99 6.66 9.26
C PHE A 80 -3.97 8.16 9.60
N LEU A 81 -4.99 8.91 9.17
CA LEU A 81 -5.04 10.37 9.32
C LEU A 81 -5.07 10.78 10.79
N LYS A 82 -5.78 10.03 11.64
CA LYS A 82 -5.85 10.27 13.08
C LYS A 82 -4.46 10.21 13.72
N THR A 83 -3.69 9.16 13.45
CA THR A 83 -2.33 9.00 14.00
C THR A 83 -1.36 10.00 13.39
N TYR A 84 -1.50 10.27 12.08
CA TYR A 84 -0.73 11.31 11.39
C TYR A 84 -0.94 12.69 12.02
N HIS A 85 -2.19 13.14 12.18
CA HIS A 85 -2.51 14.43 12.79
C HIS A 85 -2.06 14.50 14.25
N TYR A 86 -2.24 13.42 15.01
CA TYR A 86 -1.81 13.36 16.40
C TYR A 86 -0.29 13.47 16.53
N GLY A 87 0.47 12.72 15.71
CA GLY A 87 1.94 12.73 15.74
C GLY A 87 2.54 14.09 15.35
N PHE A 88 1.90 14.82 14.42
CA PHE A 88 2.28 16.19 14.07
C PHE A 88 1.71 17.25 15.02
N LYS A 89 0.91 16.86 16.01
CA LYS A 89 0.18 17.77 16.92
C LYS A 89 -0.69 18.77 16.15
N ALA A 90 -1.22 18.33 15.02
CA ALA A 90 -2.07 19.11 14.14
C ALA A 90 -3.50 19.14 14.68
N PHE A 91 -3.75 20.01 15.66
CA PHE A 91 -5.07 20.22 16.24
C PHE A 91 -5.80 21.36 15.51
N GLY A 92 -7.01 21.09 15.04
CA GLY A 92 -7.82 22.04 14.26
C GLY A 92 -7.61 21.95 12.75
N ASP A 93 -8.57 22.49 12.00
CA ASP A 93 -8.67 22.25 10.55
C ASP A 93 -7.52 22.89 9.76
N THR A 94 -7.05 24.07 10.17
CA THR A 94 -5.92 24.75 9.52
C THR A 94 -4.63 23.93 9.65
N ALA A 95 -4.34 23.41 10.84
CA ALA A 95 -3.14 22.61 11.07
C ALA A 95 -3.22 21.28 10.31
N LYS A 96 -4.39 20.62 10.33
CA LYS A 96 -4.62 19.41 9.53
C LYS A 96 -4.40 19.66 8.04
N HIS A 97 -4.95 20.74 7.51
CA HIS A 97 -4.76 21.12 6.11
C HIS A 97 -3.28 21.37 5.77
N GLN A 98 -2.53 22.04 6.66
CA GLN A 98 -1.09 22.31 6.49
C GLN A 98 -0.23 21.04 6.45
N PHE A 99 -0.61 19.96 7.11
CA PHE A 99 0.13 18.70 7.01
C PHE A 99 -0.41 17.80 5.91
N ASN A 100 -1.72 17.80 5.66
CA ASN A 100 -2.34 17.02 4.59
C ASN A 100 -1.81 17.39 3.20
N GLN A 101 -1.39 18.64 2.97
CA GLN A 101 -0.74 19.02 1.71
C GLN A 101 0.56 18.28 1.42
N TYR A 102 1.23 17.70 2.42
CA TYR A 102 2.43 16.90 2.17
C TYR A 102 2.08 15.48 1.76
N ILE A 103 0.84 15.03 1.94
CA ILE A 103 0.35 13.73 1.50
C ILE A 103 0.03 13.83 0.01
N VAL A 104 0.91 13.25 -0.80
CA VAL A 104 0.73 13.21 -2.26
C VAL A 104 -0.30 12.14 -2.61
N ALA A 105 -0.13 10.96 -2.03
CA ALA A 105 -1.00 9.81 -2.26
C ALA A 105 -0.97 8.83 -1.09
N ILE A 106 -2.12 8.21 -0.83
CA ILE A 106 -2.24 6.98 -0.05
C ILE A 106 -2.89 5.95 -0.97
N VAL A 107 -2.22 4.82 -1.18
CA VAL A 107 -2.71 3.71 -2.00
C VAL A 107 -3.07 2.55 -1.09
N ILE A 108 -4.32 2.11 -1.16
CA ILE A 108 -4.79 0.89 -0.51
C ILE A 108 -4.79 -0.21 -1.58
N ILE A 109 -3.82 -1.11 -1.50
CA ILE A 109 -3.73 -2.29 -2.36
C ILE A 109 -4.75 -3.30 -1.85
N GLY A 110 -5.78 -3.58 -2.65
CA GLY A 110 -6.79 -4.59 -2.39
C GLY A 110 -6.58 -5.86 -3.21
N TYR A 111 -7.46 -6.82 -2.98
CA TYR A 111 -7.36 -8.17 -3.56
C TYR A 111 -7.52 -8.21 -5.09
N ASP A 112 -8.44 -7.44 -5.66
CA ASP A 112 -8.76 -7.44 -7.11
C ASP A 112 -8.63 -6.04 -7.74
N GLY A 113 -7.93 -5.15 -7.05
CA GLY A 113 -7.71 -3.76 -7.45
C GLY A 113 -7.18 -2.93 -6.30
N TYR A 114 -6.98 -1.64 -6.54
CA TYR A 114 -6.46 -0.70 -5.55
C TYR A 114 -7.32 0.55 -5.46
N TYR A 115 -7.21 1.26 -4.34
CA TYR A 115 -7.82 2.57 -4.14
C TYR A 115 -6.73 3.62 -3.99
N LEU A 116 -7.01 4.82 -4.46
CA LEU A 116 -6.08 5.94 -4.43
C LEU A 116 -6.74 7.13 -3.75
N TYR A 117 -6.23 7.49 -2.57
CA TYR A 117 -6.54 8.74 -1.92
C TYR A 117 -5.48 9.78 -2.29
N GLY A 118 -5.90 10.90 -2.82
CA GLY A 118 -5.01 11.99 -3.20
C GLY A 118 -5.76 13.22 -3.67
N THR A 119 -5.02 14.30 -3.92
CA THR A 119 -5.61 15.55 -4.40
C THR A 119 -6.16 15.36 -5.82
N LYS A 120 -7.46 15.61 -6.01
CA LYS A 120 -8.10 15.60 -7.33
C LYS A 120 -8.78 16.93 -7.63
N GLN A 121 -8.78 17.26 -8.91
CA GLN A 121 -9.57 18.34 -9.46
C GLN A 121 -11.05 17.92 -9.48
N VAL A 122 -11.91 18.69 -8.82
CA VAL A 122 -13.36 18.47 -8.78
C VAL A 122 -14.04 19.74 -9.25
N ALA A 123 -14.89 19.62 -10.27
CA ALA A 123 -15.77 20.71 -10.68
C ALA A 123 -17.07 20.64 -9.87
N ASP A 124 -17.43 21.75 -9.24
CA ASP A 124 -18.75 21.89 -8.63
C ASP A 124 -19.85 22.05 -9.71
N TYR A 125 -21.11 21.99 -9.29
CA TYR A 125 -22.28 22.23 -10.16
C TYR A 125 -22.27 23.61 -10.85
N THR A 126 -21.45 24.54 -10.36
CA THR A 126 -21.23 25.87 -10.92
C THR A 126 -20.09 25.93 -11.95
N GLY A 127 -19.39 24.81 -12.19
CA GLY A 127 -18.20 24.75 -13.04
C GLY A 127 -16.93 25.29 -12.37
N LEU A 128 -17.01 25.72 -11.10
CA LEU A 128 -15.83 26.12 -10.33
C LEU A 128 -14.99 24.88 -10.02
N VAL A 129 -13.73 24.94 -10.41
CA VAL A 129 -12.76 23.88 -10.15
C VAL A 129 -12.15 24.08 -8.76
N SER A 130 -12.29 23.09 -7.89
CA SER A 130 -11.58 23.01 -6.62
C SER A 130 -10.69 21.76 -6.57
N TYR A 131 -9.57 21.85 -5.86
CA TYR A 131 -8.74 20.69 -5.55
C TYR A 131 -9.01 20.26 -4.13
N ARG A 132 -9.36 18.99 -3.96
CA ARG A 132 -9.60 18.41 -2.64
C ARG A 132 -9.08 16.98 -2.58
N PRO A 133 -8.68 16.49 -1.40
CA PRO A 133 -8.35 15.08 -1.22
C PRO A 133 -9.61 14.23 -1.46
N VAL A 134 -9.52 13.26 -2.36
CA VAL A 134 -10.63 12.37 -2.71
C VAL A 134 -10.11 10.94 -2.75
N LEU A 135 -10.85 10.03 -2.13
CA LEU A 135 -10.67 8.60 -2.33
C LEU A 135 -11.27 8.21 -3.68
N SER A 136 -10.48 7.59 -4.54
CA SER A 136 -10.97 7.06 -5.82
C SER A 136 -11.87 5.85 -5.60
N GLU A 137 -12.73 5.59 -6.58
CA GLU A 137 -13.29 4.25 -6.76
C GLU A 137 -12.17 3.21 -6.95
N LYS A 138 -12.52 1.93 -6.75
CA LYS A 138 -11.60 0.82 -6.92
C LYS A 138 -11.12 0.73 -8.37
N LYS A 139 -9.82 0.86 -8.58
CA LYS A 139 -9.16 0.66 -9.87
C LYS A 139 -8.72 -0.80 -10.00
N PRO A 140 -9.23 -1.58 -10.98
CA PRO A 140 -8.86 -2.97 -11.16
C PRO A 140 -7.42 -3.12 -11.69
N TYR A 141 -6.81 -4.28 -11.46
CA TYR A 141 -5.55 -4.64 -12.12
C TYR A 141 -5.89 -5.26 -13.48
N ILE A 142 -5.60 -4.55 -14.57
CA ILE A 142 -5.96 -4.99 -15.92
C ILE A 142 -4.68 -5.19 -16.73
N TYR A 143 -4.56 -6.38 -17.30
CA TYR A 143 -3.65 -6.68 -18.40
C TYR A 143 -4.47 -6.73 -19.68
N GLU A 144 -4.00 -6.11 -20.75
CA GLU A 144 -4.69 -6.11 -22.04
C GLU A 144 -3.72 -6.45 -23.17
N ASP A 145 -4.21 -7.25 -24.13
CA ASP A 145 -3.56 -7.46 -25.42
C ASP A 145 -4.53 -7.14 -26.57
N SER A 146 -4.25 -7.59 -27.79
CA SER A 146 -5.09 -7.31 -28.95
C SER A 146 -6.44 -8.03 -28.98
N GLU A 147 -6.60 -9.12 -28.22
CA GLU A 147 -7.78 -9.99 -28.27
C GLU A 147 -8.47 -10.15 -26.91
N TYR A 148 -7.72 -10.06 -25.81
CA TYR A 148 -8.17 -10.36 -24.46
C TYR A 148 -7.81 -9.24 -23.47
N ALA A 149 -8.76 -8.94 -22.57
CA ALA A 149 -8.50 -8.19 -21.34
C ALA A 149 -8.59 -9.14 -20.15
N MET A 150 -7.56 -9.16 -19.31
CA MET A 150 -7.51 -9.96 -18.10
C MET A 150 -7.49 -9.06 -16.87
N LYS A 151 -8.57 -9.12 -16.09
CA LYS A 151 -8.59 -8.59 -14.73
C LYS A 151 -7.94 -9.60 -13.79
N MET A 152 -6.91 -9.17 -13.08
CA MET A 152 -6.11 -10.00 -12.19
C MET A 152 -6.42 -9.71 -10.72
N THR A 153 -6.23 -10.71 -9.86
CA THR A 153 -6.22 -10.56 -8.39
C THR A 153 -4.79 -10.62 -7.85
N LEU A 154 -4.64 -10.56 -6.52
CA LEU A 154 -3.38 -10.81 -5.83
C LEU A 154 -3.00 -12.30 -5.75
N ASP A 155 -3.88 -13.21 -6.17
CA ASP A 155 -3.61 -14.65 -6.28
C ASP A 155 -3.81 -15.14 -7.73
N ASP A 156 -4.18 -16.42 -7.90
CA ASP A 156 -4.28 -17.04 -9.22
C ASP A 156 -5.65 -16.86 -9.89
N PHE A 157 -6.60 -16.24 -9.20
CA PHE A 157 -7.92 -16.01 -9.75
C PHE A 157 -7.89 -14.87 -10.78
N VAL A 158 -8.50 -15.09 -11.94
CA VAL A 158 -8.56 -14.11 -13.03
C VAL A 158 -9.94 -14.07 -13.66
N GLU A 159 -10.25 -12.94 -14.26
CA GLU A 159 -11.42 -12.73 -15.11
C GLU A 159 -10.90 -12.28 -16.48
N VAL A 160 -11.11 -13.11 -17.50
CA VAL A 160 -10.70 -12.84 -18.88
C VAL A 160 -11.92 -12.49 -19.70
N VAL A 161 -11.81 -11.39 -20.45
CA VAL A 161 -12.82 -10.89 -21.37
C VAL A 161 -12.26 -11.01 -22.78
N ASP A 162 -12.94 -11.75 -23.65
CA ASP A 162 -12.67 -11.73 -25.08
C ASP A 162 -13.22 -10.41 -25.66
N MET A 163 -12.35 -9.58 -26.23
CA MET A 163 -12.73 -8.25 -26.73
C MET A 163 -13.56 -8.30 -28.02
N ARG A 164 -13.59 -9.44 -28.72
CA ARG A 164 -14.37 -9.63 -29.96
C ARG A 164 -15.78 -10.12 -29.66
N THR A 165 -15.91 -11.10 -28.76
CA THR A 165 -17.20 -11.72 -28.43
C THR A 165 -17.84 -11.14 -27.17
N TRP A 166 -17.08 -10.42 -26.34
CA TRP A 166 -17.45 -9.96 -25.00
C TRP A 166 -17.81 -11.10 -24.04
N GLU A 167 -17.36 -12.32 -24.35
CA GLU A 167 -17.49 -13.46 -23.45
C GLU A 167 -16.52 -13.33 -22.28
N VAL A 168 -16.99 -13.72 -21.10
CA VAL A 168 -16.24 -13.59 -19.85
C VAL A 168 -15.97 -14.98 -19.28
N GLU A 169 -14.70 -15.32 -19.16
CA GLU A 169 -14.22 -16.54 -18.52
C GLU A 169 -13.63 -16.19 -17.15
N LYS A 170 -14.02 -16.93 -16.10
CA LYS A 170 -13.57 -16.68 -14.72
C LYS A 170 -13.07 -17.96 -14.09
N GLY A 171 -12.00 -17.88 -13.33
CA GLY A 171 -11.46 -19.03 -12.63
C GLY A 171 -10.01 -18.84 -12.23
N ASN A 172 -9.41 -19.92 -11.73
CA ASN A 172 -7.97 -19.96 -11.56
C ASN A 172 -7.31 -19.90 -12.93
N PHE A 173 -6.17 -19.21 -13.05
CA PHE A 173 -5.47 -19.05 -14.31
C PHE A 173 -5.23 -20.39 -15.05
N ALA A 174 -4.92 -21.47 -14.31
CA ALA A 174 -4.75 -22.81 -14.88
C ALA A 174 -6.01 -23.33 -15.60
N SER A 175 -7.21 -23.05 -15.09
CA SER A 175 -8.46 -23.52 -15.68
C SER A 175 -8.96 -22.69 -16.85
N ILE A 176 -8.38 -21.50 -17.09
CA ILE A 176 -8.78 -20.63 -18.19
C ILE A 176 -8.36 -21.24 -19.54
N VAL A 177 -9.30 -21.39 -20.46
CA VAL A 177 -9.03 -21.93 -21.81
C VAL A 177 -8.46 -20.83 -22.71
N HIS A 178 -9.07 -19.65 -22.70
CA HIS A 178 -8.68 -18.53 -23.57
C HIS A 178 -7.79 -17.54 -22.81
N LYS A 179 -6.49 -17.56 -23.13
CA LYS A 179 -5.47 -16.78 -22.43
C LYS A 179 -4.85 -15.73 -23.36
N PRO A 180 -4.43 -14.56 -22.83
CA PRO A 180 -3.65 -13.58 -23.58
C PRO A 180 -2.38 -14.18 -24.20
N LEU A 181 -1.97 -13.64 -25.35
CA LEU A 181 -0.88 -14.20 -26.14
C LEU A 181 0.44 -14.22 -25.35
N GLY A 182 1.08 -15.39 -25.32
CA GLY A 182 2.37 -15.58 -24.66
C GLY A 182 2.29 -15.70 -23.14
N MET A 183 1.09 -15.69 -22.54
CA MET A 183 0.87 -15.94 -21.12
C MET A 183 0.62 -17.44 -20.87
N ASN A 184 1.36 -18.03 -19.93
CA ASN A 184 1.25 -19.43 -19.52
C ASN A 184 1.54 -19.57 -18.02
N GLU A 185 1.36 -20.76 -17.47
CA GLU A 185 1.48 -20.99 -16.01
C GLU A 185 2.88 -20.68 -15.47
N VAL A 186 3.91 -20.81 -16.31
CA VAL A 186 5.31 -20.56 -15.92
C VAL A 186 5.60 -19.07 -15.76
N ASN A 187 4.99 -18.21 -16.59
CA ASN A 187 5.25 -16.78 -16.59
C ASN A 187 4.13 -15.92 -16.01
N PHE A 188 2.97 -16.52 -15.70
CA PHE A 188 1.78 -15.84 -15.18
C PHE A 188 2.08 -15.02 -13.93
N GLU A 189 2.75 -15.63 -12.94
CA GLU A 189 3.15 -14.96 -11.69
C GLU A 189 3.94 -13.66 -11.94
N GLN A 190 4.91 -13.71 -12.85
CA GLN A 190 5.73 -12.56 -13.20
C GLN A 190 4.90 -11.48 -13.90
N ILE A 191 4.04 -11.88 -14.85
CA ILE A 191 3.18 -10.94 -15.56
C ILE A 191 2.16 -10.32 -14.60
N ARG A 192 1.54 -11.10 -13.72
CA ARG A 192 0.61 -10.62 -12.69
C ARG A 192 1.23 -9.56 -11.81
N LYS A 193 2.39 -9.86 -11.22
CA LYS A 193 3.13 -8.90 -10.37
C LYS A 193 3.46 -7.63 -11.14
N ARG A 194 3.95 -7.75 -12.37
CA ARG A 194 4.24 -6.60 -13.23
C ARG A 194 2.99 -5.76 -13.52
N THR A 195 1.87 -6.39 -13.88
CA THR A 195 0.60 -5.71 -14.16
C THR A 195 0.11 -4.93 -12.93
N ILE A 196 0.17 -5.54 -11.74
CA ILE A 196 -0.22 -4.87 -10.49
C ILE A 196 0.69 -3.66 -10.22
N ILE A 197 2.02 -3.83 -10.31
CA ILE A 197 2.99 -2.74 -10.12
C ILE A 197 2.70 -1.60 -11.09
N THR A 198 2.62 -1.89 -12.39
CA THR A 198 2.40 -0.87 -13.42
C THR A 198 1.04 -0.18 -13.26
N SER A 199 0.01 -0.91 -12.84
CA SER A 199 -1.31 -0.33 -12.54
C SER A 199 -1.25 0.68 -11.38
N VAL A 200 -0.54 0.34 -10.30
CA VAL A 200 -0.35 1.22 -9.13
C VAL A 200 0.54 2.41 -9.48
N GLU A 201 1.63 2.20 -10.20
CA GLU A 201 2.53 3.26 -10.67
C GLU A 201 1.83 4.28 -11.57
N ALA A 202 0.94 3.82 -12.46
CA ALA A 202 0.09 4.69 -13.26
C ALA A 202 -0.83 5.54 -12.37
N GLY A 203 -1.46 4.93 -11.37
CA GLY A 203 -2.28 5.64 -10.39
C GLY A 203 -1.50 6.68 -9.57
N LEU A 204 -0.28 6.35 -9.14
CA LEU A 204 0.62 7.27 -8.44
C LEU A 204 1.04 8.43 -9.34
N ARG A 205 1.33 8.16 -10.62
CA ARG A 205 1.64 9.19 -11.61
C ARG A 205 0.49 10.18 -11.76
N ASP A 206 -0.75 9.70 -11.87
CA ASP A 206 -1.92 10.55 -11.91
C ASP A 206 -2.04 11.43 -10.65
N ALA A 207 -1.82 10.84 -9.47
CA ALA A 207 -1.85 11.58 -8.20
C ALA A 207 -0.78 12.67 -8.14
N VAL A 208 0.46 12.35 -8.51
CA VAL A 208 1.58 13.31 -8.53
C VAL A 208 1.31 14.45 -9.52
N ILE A 209 0.79 14.15 -10.72
CA ILE A 209 0.44 15.17 -11.71
C ILE A 209 -0.63 16.11 -11.13
N SER A 210 -1.72 15.56 -10.59
CA SER A 210 -2.81 16.34 -10.00
C SER A 210 -2.34 17.16 -8.79
N HIS A 211 -1.48 16.57 -7.95
CA HIS A 211 -0.91 17.24 -6.79
C HIS A 211 0.02 18.40 -7.20
N ASN A 212 0.86 18.21 -8.23
CA ASN A 212 1.69 19.28 -8.78
C ASN A 212 0.86 20.42 -9.41
N GLN A 213 -0.25 20.10 -10.07
CA GLN A 213 -1.17 21.12 -10.60
C GLN A 213 -1.78 21.96 -9.48
N TRP A 214 -2.25 21.31 -8.42
CA TRP A 214 -2.71 21.98 -7.21
C TRP A 214 -1.61 22.83 -6.56
N ALA A 215 -0.42 22.26 -6.39
CA ALA A 215 0.72 22.92 -5.74
C ALA A 215 1.12 24.21 -6.46
N LYS A 216 1.13 24.20 -7.79
CA LYS A 216 1.36 25.40 -8.61
C LYS A 216 0.34 26.49 -8.36
N GLN A 217 -0.95 26.14 -8.19
CA GLN A 217 -1.99 27.12 -7.88
C GLN A 217 -1.83 27.73 -6.48
N GLN A 218 -1.24 26.99 -5.53
CA GLN A 218 -0.94 27.48 -4.19
C GLN A 218 0.42 28.23 -4.11
N GLY A 219 1.12 28.41 -5.24
CA GLY A 219 2.43 29.08 -5.27
C GLY A 219 3.58 28.26 -4.68
N MET A 220 3.42 26.93 -4.55
CA MET A 220 4.49 26.06 -4.09
C MET A 220 5.53 25.83 -5.20
N LEU A 221 6.80 25.95 -4.82
CA LEU A 221 7.96 25.78 -5.72
C LEU A 221 8.51 24.35 -5.74
N TYR A 222 8.06 23.49 -4.82
CA TYR A 222 8.48 22.10 -4.76
C TYR A 222 7.80 21.28 -5.86
N GLU A 223 8.57 20.48 -6.59
CA GLU A 223 8.07 19.55 -7.60
C GLU A 223 8.02 18.14 -7.01
N PHE A 224 6.81 17.59 -6.94
CA PHE A 224 6.54 16.26 -6.43
C PHE A 224 6.87 15.21 -7.50
N ILE A 225 7.43 14.08 -7.10
CA ILE A 225 7.91 13.03 -8.02
C ILE A 225 7.29 11.67 -7.71
N VAL A 226 7.13 10.85 -8.75
CA VAL A 226 6.67 9.46 -8.58
C VAL A 226 7.78 8.62 -7.94
N PRO A 227 7.50 7.90 -6.84
CA PRO A 227 8.45 6.97 -6.26
C PRO A 227 8.68 5.80 -7.23
N VAL A 228 9.93 5.57 -7.62
CA VAL A 228 10.29 4.57 -8.65
C VAL A 228 10.44 3.18 -8.02
N ALA A 229 9.68 2.19 -8.49
CA ALA A 229 9.67 0.85 -7.92
C ALA A 229 10.98 0.05 -8.07
N GLU A 230 11.84 0.38 -9.04
CA GLU A 230 13.09 -0.36 -9.31
C GLU A 230 14.07 -0.37 -8.11
N ASN A 231 14.02 0.66 -7.26
CA ASN A 231 14.85 0.75 -6.06
C ASN A 231 14.10 0.39 -4.77
N ASP A 232 12.83 0.01 -4.86
CA ASP A 232 11.94 -0.08 -3.71
C ASP A 232 11.46 -1.52 -3.45
N PRO A 233 11.66 -2.07 -2.23
CA PRO A 233 11.33 -3.45 -1.89
C PRO A 233 9.87 -3.86 -2.14
N TRP A 234 8.93 -2.92 -2.22
CA TRP A 234 7.50 -3.25 -2.34
C TRP A 234 7.17 -4.04 -3.61
N SER A 235 7.87 -3.77 -4.72
CA SER A 235 7.70 -4.48 -6.00
C SER A 235 7.92 -5.99 -5.87
N ARG A 236 8.71 -6.42 -4.88
CA ARG A 236 9.05 -7.82 -4.64
C ARG A 236 8.10 -8.50 -3.67
N THR A 237 7.29 -7.73 -2.94
CA THR A 237 6.50 -8.25 -1.82
C THR A 237 4.99 -8.24 -2.08
N ILE A 238 4.48 -7.72 -3.21
CA ILE A 238 3.04 -7.63 -3.51
C ILE A 238 2.37 -9.01 -3.70
N ASP A 239 2.11 -9.67 -2.58
CA ASP A 239 1.36 -10.92 -2.49
C ASP A 239 0.20 -10.78 -1.48
N ASP A 240 -0.04 -9.57 -0.95
CA ASP A 240 -1.06 -9.32 0.06
C ASP A 240 -1.62 -7.90 -0.03
N ILE A 241 -2.82 -7.69 0.54
CA ILE A 241 -3.40 -6.37 0.69
C ILE A 241 -2.49 -5.53 1.59
N GLY A 242 -2.35 -4.25 1.26
CA GLY A 242 -1.40 -3.37 1.93
C GLY A 242 -1.72 -1.90 1.76
N LEU A 243 -0.98 -1.09 2.50
CA LEU A 243 -1.08 0.35 2.53
C LEU A 243 0.25 0.95 2.08
N MET A 244 0.21 1.80 1.07
CA MET A 244 1.34 2.56 0.57
C MET A 244 1.08 4.04 0.74
N VAL A 245 2.08 4.77 1.21
CA VAL A 245 1.94 6.19 1.53
C VAL A 245 3.11 6.96 0.94
N CYS A 246 2.78 8.04 0.23
CA CYS A 246 3.73 8.96 -0.38
C CYS A 246 3.58 10.33 0.28
N VAL A 247 4.58 10.75 1.05
CA VAL A 247 4.64 12.06 1.71
C VAL A 247 5.88 12.80 1.25
N GLN A 248 5.69 13.98 0.67
CA GLN A 248 6.76 14.76 0.08
C GLN A 248 6.58 16.26 0.35
N GLY A 249 7.66 17.04 0.18
CA GLY A 249 7.60 18.50 0.23
C GLY A 249 7.55 19.12 1.63
N ALA A 250 7.56 18.31 2.70
CA ALA A 250 7.62 18.84 4.06
C ALA A 250 9.01 19.46 4.33
N PRO A 251 9.10 20.71 4.81
CA PRO A 251 10.39 21.39 4.95
C PRO A 251 11.25 20.78 6.07
N LEU A 252 12.49 20.39 5.74
CA LEU A 252 13.48 19.89 6.70
C LEU A 252 14.47 20.98 7.15
N GLY A 253 14.22 22.23 6.75
CA GLY A 253 15.10 23.37 6.95
C GLY A 253 16.19 23.46 5.88
N TYR A 254 16.77 24.65 5.74
CA TYR A 254 17.93 24.90 4.88
C TYR A 254 17.74 24.54 3.39
N GLY A 255 16.50 24.66 2.88
CA GLY A 255 16.15 24.33 1.48
C GLY A 255 16.03 22.84 1.19
N ALA A 256 16.10 21.98 2.20
CA ALA A 256 15.83 20.56 2.06
C ALA A 256 14.36 20.25 2.36
N PHE A 257 13.82 19.25 1.67
CA PHE A 257 12.45 18.77 1.81
C PHE A 257 12.44 17.27 2.06
N LEU A 258 11.40 16.81 2.76
CA LEU A 258 11.14 15.40 2.95
C LEU A 258 10.74 14.77 1.62
N ASP A 259 11.29 13.59 1.35
CA ASP A 259 10.79 12.66 0.36
C ASP A 259 10.69 11.30 1.05
N PHE A 260 9.46 10.90 1.35
CA PHE A 260 9.16 9.70 2.09
C PHE A 260 8.14 8.87 1.33
N PHE A 261 8.51 7.61 1.10
CA PHE A 261 7.65 6.61 0.52
C PHE A 261 7.81 5.31 1.29
N SER A 262 6.70 4.66 1.60
CA SER A 262 6.72 3.37 2.28
C SER A 262 5.49 2.54 1.95
N PHE A 263 5.68 1.22 1.93
CA PHE A 263 4.64 0.22 1.74
C PHE A 263 4.65 -0.77 2.90
N HIS A 264 3.48 -0.99 3.49
CA HIS A 264 3.27 -1.97 4.56
C HIS A 264 2.17 -2.95 4.16
N GLN A 265 2.44 -4.24 4.38
CA GLN A 265 1.48 -5.31 4.12
C GLN A 265 0.73 -5.69 5.39
N SER A 266 -0.55 -6.00 5.24
CA SER A 266 -1.38 -6.47 6.35
C SER A 266 -1.17 -7.97 6.69
N ASN A 267 -0.56 -8.72 5.77
CA ASN A 267 -0.46 -10.19 5.80
C ASN A 267 -1.83 -10.90 5.93
N VAL A 268 -2.92 -10.29 5.45
CA VAL A 268 -4.26 -10.89 5.52
C VAL A 268 -4.35 -12.10 4.61
N LEU A 269 -4.01 -12.04 3.32
CA LEU A 269 -4.05 -13.16 2.38
C LEU A 269 -3.19 -14.36 2.83
N LYS A 270 -2.08 -14.12 3.53
CA LYS A 270 -1.21 -15.18 4.08
C LYS A 270 -1.81 -15.90 5.29
N ILE A 271 -2.94 -15.45 5.84
CA ILE A 271 -3.71 -16.23 6.82
C ILE A 271 -4.32 -17.41 6.06
N GLN A 272 -3.62 -18.55 6.13
CA GLN A 272 -4.06 -19.79 5.50
C GLN A 272 -5.47 -20.14 5.98
N PRO A 273 -6.38 -20.50 5.07
CA PRO A 273 -7.75 -20.80 5.43
C PRO A 273 -7.81 -21.96 6.43
N VAL A 274 -8.76 -21.87 7.36
CA VAL A 274 -9.04 -22.94 8.31
C VAL A 274 -9.98 -23.91 7.63
N LYS A 275 -9.53 -25.14 7.41
CA LYS A 275 -10.32 -26.17 6.71
C LYS A 275 -11.17 -26.93 7.74
N GLY A 276 -12.46 -27.03 7.48
CA GLY A 276 -13.42 -27.85 8.22
C GLY A 276 -13.55 -29.23 7.60
N TYR A 277 -13.60 -30.25 8.44
CA TYR A 277 -13.72 -31.66 8.09
C TYR A 277 -14.81 -32.31 8.92
N GLU A 278 -15.43 -33.33 8.35
CA GLU A 278 -16.30 -34.26 9.08
C GLU A 278 -15.54 -35.58 9.26
N ASP A 279 -15.45 -36.05 10.49
CA ASP A 279 -14.88 -37.36 10.78
C ASP A 279 -15.92 -38.44 10.47
N MET A 280 -15.55 -39.37 9.57
CA MET A 280 -16.42 -40.46 9.13
C MET A 280 -16.67 -41.51 10.22
N ALA A 281 -15.87 -41.55 11.28
CA ALA A 281 -16.01 -42.53 12.35
C ALA A 281 -17.11 -42.16 13.37
N ASP A 282 -17.27 -40.87 13.66
CA ASP A 282 -18.15 -40.38 14.72
C ASP A 282 -19.10 -39.25 14.30
N GLY A 283 -18.97 -38.72 13.06
CA GLY A 283 -19.77 -37.61 12.53
C GLY A 283 -19.42 -36.26 13.16
N SER A 284 -18.31 -36.15 13.87
CA SER A 284 -17.89 -34.90 14.52
C SER A 284 -17.25 -33.94 13.51
N PHE A 285 -17.52 -32.65 13.68
CA PHE A 285 -16.96 -31.59 12.84
C PHE A 285 -15.70 -31.01 13.47
N TYR A 286 -14.59 -31.03 12.72
CA TYR A 286 -13.28 -30.53 13.16
C TYR A 286 -12.72 -29.49 12.20
N TYR A 287 -11.98 -28.51 12.72
CA TYR A 287 -11.21 -27.59 11.89
C TYR A 287 -9.71 -27.77 12.06
N CYS A 288 -8.94 -27.64 10.96
CA CYS A 288 -7.48 -27.61 10.95
C CYS A 288 -6.97 -26.33 10.30
N ASP A 289 -5.84 -25.82 10.81
CA ASP A 289 -5.01 -24.86 10.09
C ASP A 289 -3.80 -25.55 9.44
N HIS A 290 -3.00 -24.77 8.73
CA HIS A 290 -1.81 -25.21 7.98
C HIS A 290 -0.72 -25.92 8.81
N ARG A 291 -0.79 -25.88 10.16
CA ARG A 291 0.14 -26.56 11.06
C ARG A 291 -0.30 -27.99 11.41
N CYS A 292 -1.50 -28.39 10.98
CA CYS A 292 -1.97 -29.74 11.18
C CYS A 292 -1.22 -30.70 10.25
N THR A 293 -0.53 -31.69 10.83
CA THR A 293 0.18 -32.74 10.08
C THR A 293 -0.75 -33.83 9.52
N HIS A 294 -2.06 -33.71 9.75
CA HIS A 294 -3.06 -34.68 9.33
C HIS A 294 -3.66 -34.26 7.97
N GLU A 295 -3.28 -34.96 6.90
CA GLU A 295 -3.85 -34.77 5.56
C GLU A 295 -5.20 -35.50 5.44
N GLN A 296 -6.29 -34.83 5.85
CA GLN A 296 -7.64 -35.25 5.51
C GLN A 296 -8.08 -34.51 4.24
N THR A 297 -7.70 -34.98 3.04
CA THR A 297 -8.16 -34.36 1.79
C THR A 297 -9.57 -34.79 1.39
N ASP A 298 -10.02 -35.96 1.86
CA ASP A 298 -11.20 -36.62 1.27
C ASP A 298 -12.53 -36.18 1.90
N ASN A 299 -12.52 -35.49 3.05
CA ASN A 299 -13.72 -35.08 3.81
C ASN A 299 -13.78 -33.57 4.06
N LEU A 300 -13.22 -32.75 3.18
CA LEU A 300 -13.29 -31.29 3.29
C LEU A 300 -14.75 -30.82 3.13
N THR A 301 -15.37 -30.38 4.22
CA THR A 301 -16.76 -29.91 4.21
C THR A 301 -16.85 -28.42 3.90
N GLN A 302 -16.08 -27.60 4.62
CA GLN A 302 -16.17 -26.15 4.54
C GLN A 302 -14.82 -25.48 4.76
N VAL A 303 -14.66 -24.26 4.25
CA VAL A 303 -13.46 -23.45 4.42
C VAL A 303 -13.81 -22.19 5.19
N PHE A 304 -13.12 -21.96 6.31
CA PHE A 304 -13.34 -20.84 7.21
C PHE A 304 -12.21 -19.82 7.13
N ALA A 305 -12.57 -18.54 7.28
CA ALA A 305 -11.60 -17.44 7.28
C ALA A 305 -10.76 -17.39 8.56
N THR A 306 -11.32 -17.81 9.70
CA THR A 306 -10.65 -17.84 11.01
C THR A 306 -11.11 -19.04 11.85
N LYS A 307 -10.38 -19.34 12.93
CA LYS A 307 -10.74 -20.42 13.87
C LYS A 307 -12.03 -20.12 14.63
N GLU A 308 -12.26 -18.85 14.93
CA GLU A 308 -13.45 -18.36 15.62
C GLU A 308 -14.69 -18.50 14.74
N ALA A 309 -14.56 -18.31 13.42
CA ALA A 309 -15.65 -18.55 12.47
C ALA A 309 -16.02 -20.04 12.41
N ALA A 310 -15.02 -20.93 12.36
CA ALA A 310 -15.24 -22.37 12.40
C ALA A 310 -15.92 -22.82 13.72
N ALA A 311 -15.47 -22.29 14.85
CA ALA A 311 -16.05 -22.60 16.15
C ALA A 311 -17.50 -22.12 16.31
N ARG A 312 -17.87 -20.97 15.71
CA ARG A 312 -19.27 -20.51 15.71
C ARG A 312 -20.21 -21.42 14.93
N GLU A 313 -19.69 -22.05 13.87
CA GLU A 313 -20.42 -23.02 13.04
C GLU A 313 -20.37 -24.45 13.64
N GLY A 314 -19.84 -24.61 14.86
CA GLY A 314 -19.85 -25.87 15.59
C GLY A 314 -18.63 -26.78 15.35
N PHE A 315 -17.59 -26.30 14.66
CA PHE A 315 -16.37 -27.08 14.41
C PHE A 315 -15.41 -27.01 15.60
N TRP A 316 -14.89 -28.16 16.00
CA TRP A 316 -13.92 -28.29 17.09
C TRP A 316 -12.48 -28.23 16.59
N PRO A 317 -11.51 -27.74 17.39
CA PRO A 317 -10.11 -27.79 16.99
C PRO A 317 -9.65 -29.24 16.80
N CYS A 318 -9.00 -29.53 15.67
CA CYS A 318 -8.46 -30.86 15.41
C CYS A 318 -7.43 -31.28 16.47
N HIS A 319 -7.49 -32.54 16.89
CA HIS A 319 -6.58 -33.11 17.89
C HIS A 319 -5.10 -33.14 17.46
N TYR A 320 -4.83 -33.00 16.17
CA TYR A 320 -3.47 -32.98 15.60
C TYR A 320 -2.89 -31.56 15.43
N LEU A 321 -3.63 -30.52 15.83
CA LEU A 321 -3.11 -29.16 15.93
C LEU A 321 -2.23 -29.04 17.17
N LYS A 322 -0.90 -29.01 16.97
CA LYS A 322 0.07 -28.68 18.02
C LYS A 322 0.37 -27.19 18.09
#